data_AF-A0A7C5D6M5-F1
#
_entry.id   AF-A0A7C5D6M5-F1
#
_cell.length_a   1.000
_cell.length_b   1.000
_cell.length_c   1.000
_cell.angle_alpha   90.00
_cell.angle_beta   90.00
_cell.angle_gamma   90.00
#
_symmetry.space_group_name_H-M   'P 1'
#
loop_
_entity.id
_entity.type
_entity.pdbx_description
1 polymer ?
#
loop_
_entity_poly.entity_id
_entity_poly.type
_entity_poly.pdbx_seq_one_letter_code
_entity_poly.pdbx_strand_id
1 'polypeptide(L)'
;MCIPQYYKYLFLAIIIGTLIILSVFYDRVFYLVPAFIFAIPWSRVKCSNCHEPILKDKNGWYIFTMRSTCRHCGHDTLLCDS
;
A
#
# COMPACT_ATOMS: atom_id res chain seq x y z
N MET A 1 9.05 12.16 -14.73
CA MET A 1 8.35 12.51 -13.48
C MET A 1 8.30 11.27 -12.61
N CYS A 2 9.01 11.24 -11.49
CA CYS A 2 9.05 10.08 -10.61
C CYS A 2 7.94 10.24 -9.55
N ILE A 3 7.05 9.25 -9.44
CA ILE A 3 5.96 9.25 -8.45
C ILE A 3 6.47 8.49 -7.22
N PRO A 4 6.60 9.15 -6.05
CA PRO A 4 7.13 8.49 -4.86
C PRO A 4 6.28 7.28 -4.49
N GLN A 5 6.95 6.22 -4.04
CA GLN A 5 6.28 4.97 -3.71
C GLN A 5 5.29 5.14 -2.55
N TYR A 6 5.57 6.08 -1.64
CA TYR A 6 4.64 6.47 -0.58
C TYR A 6 3.29 6.98 -1.11
N TYR A 7 3.29 7.82 -2.15
CA TYR A 7 2.04 8.32 -2.73
C TYR A 7 1.25 7.22 -3.45
N LYS A 8 1.93 6.30 -4.14
CA LYS A 8 1.26 5.13 -4.74
C LYS A 8 0.60 4.25 -3.68
N TYR A 9 1.32 4.00 -2.59
CA TYR A 9 0.81 3.26 -1.45
C TYR A 9 -0.40 3.93 -0.79
N LEU A 10 -0.33 5.24 -0.56
CA LEU A 10 -1.38 6.03 0.09
C LEU A 10 -2.63 6.10 -0.79
N PHE A 11 -2.47 6.32 -2.09
CA PHE A 11 -3.59 6.35 -3.04
C PHE A 11 -4.34 5.02 -3.08
N LEU A 12 -3.62 3.90 -3.15
CA LEU A 12 -4.21 2.57 -3.11
C LEU A 12 -4.91 2.29 -1.77
N ALA A 13 -4.32 2.72 -0.65
CA ALA A 13 -4.94 2.59 0.66
C ALA A 13 -6.28 3.34 0.75
N ILE A 14 -6.35 4.55 0.19
CA ILE A 14 -7.59 5.34 0.13
C ILE A 14 -8.64 4.60 -0.70
N ILE A 15 -8.30 4.12 -1.90
CA ILE A 15 -9.24 3.40 -2.77
C ILE A 15 -9.81 2.17 -2.06
N ILE A 16 -8.94 1.33 -1.48
CA ILE A 16 -9.35 0.12 -0.77
C ILE A 16 -10.21 0.47 0.44
N GLY A 17 -9.80 1.47 1.22
CA GLY A 17 -10.55 1.95 2.38
C GLY A 17 -11.95 2.45 1.99
N THR A 18 -12.06 3.26 0.93
CA THR A 18 -13.34 3.74 0.42
C THR A 18 -14.23 2.61 -0.07
N LEU A 19 -13.69 1.62 -0.80
CA LEU A 19 -14.46 0.45 -1.25
C LEU A 19 -14.97 -0.40 -0.10
N ILE A 20 -14.17 -0.58 0.95
CA ILE A 20 -14.58 -1.29 2.17
C ILE A 20 -15.70 -0.51 2.88
N ILE A 21 -15.54 0.81 3.05
CA ILE A 21 -16.56 1.66 3.65
C ILE A 21 -17.87 1.58 2.86
N LEU A 22 -17.81 1.72 1.53
CA LEU A 22 -18.99 1.59 0.66
C LEU A 22 -19.62 0.19 0.78
N SER A 23 -18.81 -0.87 0.85
CA SER A 23 -19.33 -2.22 1.03
C SER A 23 -20.14 -2.37 2.32
N VAL A 24 -19.66 -1.80 3.42
CA VAL A 24 -20.30 -1.90 4.74
C VAL A 24 -21.54 -1.02 4.81
N PHE A 25 -21.46 0.24 4.33
CA PHE A 25 -22.57 1.18 4.43
C PHE A 25 -23.74 0.86 3.50
N TYR A 26 -23.47 0.28 2.33
CA TYR A 26 -24.52 -0.09 1.37
C TYR A 26 -24.96 -1.56 1.48
N ASP A 27 -24.38 -2.31 2.43
CA ASP A 27 -24.60 -3.75 2.63
C ASP A 27 -24.47 -4.58 1.32
N ARG A 28 -23.54 -4.13 0.46
CA ARG A 28 -23.29 -4.74 -0.86
C ARG A 28 -21.90 -5.35 -0.89
N VAL A 29 -21.86 -6.65 -0.62
CA VAL A 29 -20.67 -7.51 -0.70
C VAL A 29 -19.95 -7.40 -2.05
N PHE A 30 -20.65 -6.98 -3.12
CA PHE A 30 -20.05 -6.77 -4.44
C PHE A 30 -18.86 -5.79 -4.41
N TYR A 31 -18.84 -4.80 -3.52
CA TYR A 31 -17.71 -3.85 -3.40
C TYR A 31 -16.45 -4.46 -2.75
N LEU A 32 -16.56 -5.63 -2.11
CA LEU A 32 -15.38 -6.36 -1.63
C LEU A 32 -14.58 -6.96 -2.77
N VAL A 33 -15.21 -7.36 -3.87
CA VAL A 33 -14.52 -7.94 -5.04
C VAL A 33 -13.45 -6.98 -5.58
N PRO A 34 -13.76 -5.73 -5.95
CA PRO A 34 -12.73 -4.79 -6.37
C PRO A 34 -11.77 -4.46 -5.22
N ALA A 35 -12.20 -4.40 -3.96
CA ALA A 35 -11.31 -4.16 -2.83
C ALA A 35 -10.21 -5.24 -2.71
N PHE A 36 -10.56 -6.52 -2.88
CA PHE A 36 -9.61 -7.63 -2.91
C PHE A 36 -8.66 -7.54 -4.11
N ILE A 37 -9.17 -7.18 -5.30
CA ILE A 37 -8.35 -7.00 -6.50
C ILE A 37 -7.32 -5.89 -6.29
N PHE A 38 -7.71 -4.75 -5.71
CA PHE A 38 -6.81 -3.63 -5.44
C PHE A 38 -5.88 -3.89 -4.24
N ALA A 39 -6.25 -4.75 -3.30
CA ALA A 39 -5.39 -5.14 -2.18
C ALA A 39 -4.13 -5.89 -2.63
N ILE A 40 -4.20 -6.66 -3.72
CA ILE A 40 -3.03 -7.37 -4.29
C ILE A 40 -1.92 -6.39 -4.70
N PRO A 41 -2.13 -5.44 -5.63
CA PRO A 41 -1.08 -4.49 -6.01
C PRO A 41 -0.66 -3.59 -4.84
N TRP A 42 -1.58 -3.27 -3.92
CA TRP A 42 -1.25 -2.53 -2.70
C TRP A 42 -0.23 -3.27 -1.81
N SER A 43 -0.40 -4.59 -1.63
CA SER A 43 0.56 -5.43 -0.90
C SER A 43 1.94 -5.55 -1.58
N ARG A 44 2.02 -5.21 -2.87
CA ARG A 44 3.20 -5.39 -3.72
C ARG A 44 3.92 -4.09 -4.04
N VAL A 45 3.52 -2.95 -3.46
CA VAL A 45 4.27 -1.68 -3.63
C VAL A 45 5.68 -1.86 -3.06
N LYS A 46 6.69 -1.73 -3.92
CA LYS A 46 8.10 -1.95 -3.58
C LYS A 46 8.79 -0.63 -3.23
N CYS A 47 9.74 -0.70 -2.30
CA CYS A 47 10.67 0.40 -2.06
C CYS A 47 11.61 0.58 -3.27
N SER A 48 11.95 1.83 -3.62
CA SER A 48 12.88 2.17 -4.71
C SER A 48 14.28 1.62 -4.48
N ASN A 49 14.73 1.65 -3.23
CA ASN A 49 16.10 1.30 -2.87
C ASN A 49 16.28 -0.23 -2.74
N CYS A 50 15.58 -0.86 -1.80
CA CYS A 50 15.77 -2.30 -1.53
C CYS A 50 14.87 -3.23 -2.34
N HIS A 51 13.93 -2.70 -3.14
CA HIS A 51 12.98 -3.48 -3.94
C HIS A 51 12.09 -4.47 -3.17
N GLU A 52 12.13 -4.44 -1.83
CA GLU A 52 11.24 -5.19 -0.96
C GLU A 52 9.88 -4.46 -0.82
N PRO A 53 8.78 -5.20 -0.57
CA PRO A 53 7.47 -4.61 -0.34
C PRO A 53 7.51 -3.67 0.88
N ILE A 54 6.94 -2.47 0.76
CA ILE A 54 6.96 -1.46 1.84
C ILE A 54 6.21 -1.96 3.09
N LEU A 55 5.18 -2.77 2.87
CA LEU A 55 4.39 -3.39 3.93
C LEU A 55 5.12 -4.54 4.63
N LYS A 56 6.18 -5.09 4.03
CA LYS A 56 6.90 -6.23 4.58
C LYS A 56 7.99 -5.75 5.53
N ASP A 57 7.98 -6.30 6.73
CA ASP A 57 8.98 -6.07 7.75
C ASP A 57 10.22 -6.95 7.54
N LYS A 58 11.32 -6.66 8.24
CA LYS A 58 12.57 -7.45 8.17
C LYS A 58 12.37 -8.93 8.49
N ASN A 59 11.38 -9.24 9.32
CA ASN A 59 11.03 -10.60 9.73
C ASN A 59 10.06 -11.30 8.74
N GLY A 60 9.71 -10.66 7.62
CA GLY A 60 8.82 -11.22 6.60
C GLY A 60 7.32 -10.99 6.85
N TRP A 61 6.95 -10.37 7.96
CA TRP A 61 5.56 -10.06 8.30
C TRP A 61 5.03 -8.85 7.54
N TYR A 62 3.78 -8.91 7.10
CA TYR A 62 3.09 -7.75 6.51
C TYR A 62 2.46 -6.92 7.62
N ILE A 63 2.87 -5.65 7.72
CA ILE A 63 2.39 -4.72 8.75
C ILE A 63 1.74 -3.51 8.08
N PHE A 64 0.42 -3.39 8.24
CA PHE A 64 -0.44 -2.40 7.59
C PHE A 64 -0.47 -1.04 8.30
N THR A 65 0.70 -0.51 8.67
CA THR A 65 0.81 0.85 9.22
C THR A 65 1.34 1.80 8.16
N MET A 66 0.77 3.01 8.06
CA MET A 66 1.34 4.04 7.21
C MET A 66 2.62 4.60 7.82
N ARG A 67 3.75 4.43 7.14
CA ARG A 67 5.05 5.00 7.51
C ARG A 67 5.69 5.59 6.27
N SER A 68 6.31 6.77 6.41
CA SER A 68 7.07 7.40 5.32
C SER A 68 8.36 6.64 5.00
N THR A 69 8.89 5.85 5.92
CA THR A 69 10.12 5.07 5.74
C THR A 69 9.85 3.59 5.52
N CYS A 70 10.67 2.96 4.66
CA CYS A 70 10.64 1.53 4.42
C CYS A 70 11.09 0.76 5.68
N ARG A 71 10.31 -0.24 6.11
CA ARG A 71 10.63 -1.06 7.30
C ARG A 71 11.85 -1.96 7.10
N HIS A 72 12.12 -2.36 5.86
CA HIS A 72 13.21 -3.28 5.56
C HIS A 72 14.59 -2.60 5.55
N CYS A 73 14.71 -1.44 4.87
CA CYS A 73 15.99 -0.74 4.72
C CYS A 73 16.06 0.62 5.44
N GLY A 74 14.96 1.13 5.98
CA GLY A 74 14.89 2.44 6.63
C GLY A 74 14.88 3.64 5.66
N HIS A 75 14.94 3.39 4.35
CA HIS A 75 14.95 4.45 3.33
C HIS A 75 13.64 5.23 3.28
N ASP A 76 13.71 6.53 3.02
CA ASP A 76 12.54 7.39 2.93
C ASP A 76 11.80 7.17 1.60
N THR A 77 10.58 6.65 1.67
CA THR A 77 9.76 6.32 0.50
C THR A 77 9.06 7.54 -0.11
N LEU A 78 9.21 8.71 0.51
CA LEU A 78 8.87 10.02 -0.06
C LEU A 78 9.89 10.48 -1.10
N LEU A 79 11.13 10.01 -1.01
CA LEU A 79 12.16 10.31 -1.99
C LEU A 79 11.98 9.41 -3.20
N CYS A 80 12.08 10.02 -4.37
CA CYS A 80 12.25 9.29 -5.61
C CYS A 80 13.74 9.08 -5.82
N ASP A 81 14.25 7.87 -5.58
CA ASP A 81 15.57 7.51 -6.09
C ASP A 81 15.49 7.56 -7.63
N SER A 82 16.29 8.44 -8.20
CA SER A 82 16.46 8.67 -9.64
C SER A 82 17.11 7.50 -10.35
#